data_AF-A0A524KGB8-F1
#
_entry.id   AF-A0A524KGB8-F1
#
_cell.length_a   1.000
_cell.length_b   1.000
_cell.length_c   1.000
_cell.angle_alpha   90.00
_cell.angle_beta   90.00
_cell.angle_gamma   90.00
#
_symmetry.space_group_name_H-M   'P 1'
#
loop_
_entity.id
_entity.type
_entity.pdbx_description
1 polymer ?
#
loop_
_entity_poly.entity_id
_entity_poly.type
_entity_poly.pdbx_seq_one_letter_code
_entity_poly.pdbx_strand_id
1 'polypeptide(L)' 'MDSKSVEKQALGLPAPDRARLAQKLLESLDTLTDAEREKLWLDEAARRAAQLDSGDVELISGNEVAGKARALLR' A
#
# COMPACT_ATOMS: atom_id res chain seq x y z
N MET A 1 11.25 -20.93 8.55
CA MET A 1 10.15 -20.47 9.41
C MET A 1 8.95 -20.20 8.52
N ASP A 2 7.76 -20.62 8.93
CA ASP A 2 6.51 -20.40 8.19
C ASP A 2 5.98 -18.97 8.42
N SER A 3 5.45 -18.33 7.38
CA SER A 3 4.92 -16.95 7.43
C SER A 3 3.83 -16.80 8.50
N LYS A 4 2.94 -17.79 8.61
CA LYS A 4 1.87 -17.80 9.63
C LYS A 4 2.42 -17.83 11.06
N SER A 5 3.55 -18.49 11.27
CA SER A 5 4.21 -18.53 12.57
C SER A 5 4.83 -17.18 12.93
N VAL A 6 5.41 -16.48 11.95
CA VAL A 6 6.00 -15.14 12.14
C VAL A 6 4.91 -14.11 12.44
N GLU A 7 3.81 -14.16 11.70
CA GLU A 7 2.66 -13.28 11.91
C GLU A 7 2.08 -13.44 13.32
N LYS A 8 1.85 -14.68 13.76
CA LYS A 8 1.33 -14.96 15.10
C LYS A 8 2.25 -14.41 16.20
N GLN A 9 3.56 -14.54 16.04
CA GLN A 9 4.54 -14.01 16.99
C GLN A 9 4.54 -12.48 17.00
N ALA A 10 4.51 -11.85 15.83
CA ALA A 10 4.46 -10.39 15.70
C ALA A 10 3.19 -9.81 16.33
N LEU A 11 2.02 -10.44 16.10
CA LEU A 11 0.76 -10.01 16.69
C LEU A 11 0.70 -10.20 18.22
N GLY A 12 1.49 -11.13 18.76
CA GLY A 12 1.63 -11.35 20.20
C GLY A 12 2.46 -10.29 20.94
N LEU A 13 3.19 -9.42 20.24
CA LEU A 13 3.98 -8.36 20.87
C LEU A 13 3.08 -7.26 21.46
N PRO A 14 3.52 -6.52 22.49
CA PRO A 14 2.85 -5.29 22.94
C PRO A 14 2.72 -4.25 21.81
N ALA A 15 1.70 -3.39 21.89
CA ALA A 15 1.41 -2.42 20.83
C ALA A 15 2.61 -1.53 20.41
N PRO A 16 3.46 -1.00 21.31
CA PRO A 16 4.64 -0.23 20.93
C PRO A 16 5.67 -1.04 20.14
N ASP A 17 5.87 -2.31 20.51
CA ASP A 17 6.81 -3.20 19.84
C ASP A 17 6.31 -3.62 18.47
N ARG A 18 5.00 -3.85 18.32
CA ARG A 18 4.38 -4.07 17.01
C ARG A 18 4.56 -2.89 16.08
N ALA A 19 4.30 -1.67 16.57
CA ALA A 19 4.48 -0.46 15.77
C ALA A 19 5.93 -0.32 15.29
N ARG A 20 6.90 -0.53 16.19
CA ARG A 20 8.33 -0.51 15.87
C ARG A 20 8.72 -1.60 14.86
N LEU A 21 8.20 -2.81 15.01
CA LEU A 21 8.45 -3.91 14.07
C LEU A 21 7.86 -3.61 12.69
N ALA A 22 6.63 -3.10 12.64
CA ALA A 22 5.97 -2.71 11.40
C ALA A 22 6.76 -1.63 10.65
N GLN A 23 7.27 -0.61 11.36
CA GLN A 23 8.13 0.41 10.77
C GLN A 23 9.39 -0.20 10.16
N LYS A 24 10.13 -1.04 10.89
CA LYS A 24 11.35 -1.67 10.38
C LYS A 24 11.09 -2.57 9.16
N LEU A 25 9.98 -3.30 9.18
CA LEU A 25 9.58 -4.11 8.03
C LEU A 25 9.29 -3.22 6.83
N LEU A 26 8.59 -2.10 7.01
CA LEU A 26 8.34 -1.14 5.95
C LEU A 26 9.64 -0.55 5.40
N GLU A 27 10.54 -0.08 6.26
CA GLU A 27 11.87 0.44 5.89
C GLU A 27 12.72 -0.62 5.14
N SER A 28 12.55 -1.91 5.46
CA SER A 28 13.25 -2.97 4.74
C SER A 28 12.78 -3.14 3.30
N LEU A 29 11.56 -2.71 2.99
CA LEU A 29 11.01 -2.70 1.63
C LEU A 29 11.51 -1.49 0.82
N ASP A 30 12.02 -0.45 1.48
CA ASP A 30 12.61 0.74 0.84
C ASP A 30 14.04 0.53 0.33
N THR A 31 14.46 -0.73 0.17
CA THR A 31 15.79 -1.12 -0.34
C THR A 31 15.88 -1.13 -1.87
N LEU A 32 14.75 -0.90 -2.54
CA LEU A 32 14.70 -0.83 -4.00
C LEU A 32 15.52 0.36 -4.52
N THR A 33 16.18 0.16 -5.65
CA THR A 33 16.74 1.26 -6.44
C THR A 33 15.62 2.10 -7.05
N ASP A 34 15.93 3.33 -7.48
CA ASP A 34 14.96 4.17 -8.19
C ASP A 34 14.38 3.47 -9.43
N ALA A 35 15.22 2.73 -10.17
CA ALA A 35 14.81 1.99 -11.35
C ALA A 35 13.83 0.84 -11.03
N GLU A 36 14.07 0.11 -9.93
CA GLU A 36 13.15 -0.94 -9.49
C GLU A 36 11.81 -0.35 -9.01
N ARG A 37 11.84 0.78 -8.29
CA ARG A 37 10.62 1.51 -7.91
C ARG A 37 9.84 1.97 -9.13
N GLU A 38 10.51 2.59 -10.10
CA GLU A 38 9.87 3.07 -11.33
C GLU A 38 9.22 1.91 -12.08
N LYS A 39 9.92 0.79 -12.22
CA LYS A 39 9.37 -0.42 -12.85
C LYS A 39 8.10 -0.91 -12.14
N LEU A 40 8.11 -1.02 -10.81
CA LEU A 40 6.93 -1.46 -10.07
C LEU A 40 5.75 -0.49 -10.23
N TRP A 41 6.01 0.82 -10.24
CA TRP A 41 4.98 1.83 -10.48
C TRP A 41 4.41 1.77 -11.89
N LEU A 42 5.24 1.53 -12.91
CA LEU A 42 4.79 1.34 -14.29
C LEU A 42 3.93 0.09 -14.44
N ASP A 43 4.37 -1.03 -13.86
CA ASP A 43 3.63 -2.30 -13.88
C ASP A 43 2.25 -2.13 -13.19
N GLU A 44 2.21 -1.42 -12.06
CA GLU A 44 0.97 -1.08 -11.34
C GLU A 44 0.05 -0.14 -12.13
N ALA A 45 0.61 0.89 -12.75
CA ALA A 45 -0.15 1.84 -13.55
C ALA A 45 -0.79 1.17 -14.76
N ALA A 46 -0.04 0.31 -15.47
CA ALA A 46 -0.53 -0.46 -16.59
C ALA A 46 -1.66 -1.41 -16.17
N ARG A 47 -1.47 -2.12 -15.04
CA ARG A 47 -2.49 -3.01 -14.47
C ARG A 47 -3.77 -2.27 -14.13
N ARG A 48 -3.69 -1.09 -13.51
CA ARG A 48 -4.86 -0.28 -13.18
C ARG A 48 -5.55 0.27 -14.42
N ALA A 49 -4.81 0.77 -15.40
CA ALA A 49 -5.37 1.24 -16.66
C ALA A 49 -6.20 0.15 -17.33
N ALA A 50 -5.66 -1.08 -17.41
CA ALA A 50 -6.37 -2.23 -17.95
C ALA A 50 -7.67 -2.54 -17.19
N GLN A 51 -7.66 -2.46 -15.85
CA GLN A 51 -8.86 -2.64 -15.03
C GLN A 51 -9.92 -1.56 -15.26
N LEU A 52 -9.50 -0.32 -15.52
CA LEU A 52 -10.42 0.76 -15.89
C LEU A 52 -11.05 0.50 -17.25
N ASP A 53 -10.22 0.15 -18.23
CA ASP A 53 -10.64 -0.08 -19.61
C ASP A 53 -11.57 -1.29 -19.73
N SER A 54 -11.36 -2.34 -18.92
CA SER A 54 -12.20 -3.54 -18.89
C SER A 54 -13.49 -3.36 -18.07
N GLY A 55 -13.57 -2.33 -17.23
CA GLY A 55 -14.67 -2.14 -16.29
C GLY A 55 -14.66 -3.09 -15.09
N ASP A 56 -13.50 -3.68 -14.76
CA ASP A 56 -13.34 -4.59 -13.61
C ASP A 56 -13.51 -3.88 -12.27
N VAL A 57 -13.47 -2.55 -12.26
CA VAL A 57 -13.53 -1.72 -11.07
C VAL A 57 -14.61 -0.65 -11.18
N GLU A 58 -15.24 -0.34 -10.05
CA GLU A 58 -16.19 0.75 -9.94
C GLU A 58 -15.44 2.09 -9.82
N LEU A 59 -15.73 3.02 -10.72
CA LEU A 59 -15.14 4.34 -10.74
C LEU A 59 -15.91 5.31 -9.84
N ILE A 60 -15.18 6.15 -9.11
CA ILE A 60 -15.75 7.30 -8.38
C ILE A 60 -15.48 8.58 -9.16
N SER A 61 -16.43 9.53 -9.09
CA SER A 61 -16.29 10.79 -9.80
C SER A 61 -15.16 11.65 -9.23
N GLY A 62 -14.48 12.40 -10.09
CA GLY A 62 -13.43 13.35 -9.65
C GLY A 62 -13.96 14.40 -8.68
N ASN A 63 -15.21 14.82 -8.82
CA ASN A 63 -15.86 15.77 -7.90
C ASN A 63 -16.01 15.18 -6.49
N GLU A 64 -16.39 13.91 -6.39
CA GLU A 64 -16.50 13.22 -5.10
C GLU A 64 -15.13 13.10 -4.42
N VAL A 65 -14.09 12.70 -5.16
CA VAL A 65 -12.71 12.63 -4.66
C VAL A 65 -12.23 13.99 -4.17
N ALA A 66 -12.43 15.04 -4.96
CA ALA A 66 -12.05 16.40 -4.60
C ALA A 66 -12.82 16.91 -3.37
N GLY A 67 -14.09 16.51 -3.21
CA GLY A 67 -14.89 16.80 -2.02
C GLY A 67 -14.29 16.17 -0.77
N LYS A 68 -13.96 14.88 -0.82
CA LYS A 68 -13.33 14.14 0.30
C LYS A 68 -11.97 14.75 0.69
N ALA A 69 -11.13 15.07 -0.29
CA ALA A 69 -9.82 15.68 -0.03
C ALA A 69 -9.93 17.03 0.70
N ARG A 70 -10.87 17.90 0.29
CA ARG A 70 -11.10 19.20 0.96
C ARG A 70 -11.61 19.03 2.40
N ALA A 71 -12.42 18.00 2.66
CA ALA A 71 -12.95 17.74 3.99
C ALA A 71 -11.85 17.33 5.00
N LEU A 72 -10.79 16.64 4.55
CA LEU A 72 -9.65 16.26 5.39
C LEU A 72 -8.73 17.42 5.79
N LEU A 73 -8.84 18.56 5.10
CA LEU A 73 -8.04 19.76 5.36
C LEU A 73 -8.73 20.75 6.31
N ARG A 74 -9.90 20.40 6.86
CA ARG A 74 -10.64 21.19 7.85
C ARG A 74 -10.41 20.63 9.25
#